data_AF-B5VUW5-F1
#
_entry.id   AF-B5VUW5-F1
#
_cell.length_a   1.000
_cell.length_b   1.000
_cell.length_c   1.000
_cell.angle_alpha   90.00
_cell.angle_beta   90.00
_cell.angle_gamma   90.00
#
_symmetry.space_group_name_H-M   'P 1'
#
loop_
_entity.id
_entity.type
_entity.pdbx_description
1 polymer ?
#
loop_
_entity_poly.entity_id
_entity_poly.type
_entity_poly.pdbx_seq_one_letter_code
_entity_poly.pdbx_strand_id
1 'polypeptide(L)'
;MLIPLVYATIVFPTDAGVVDVTTYGAIPNDGKDDTEAIQQALNDHPTGNHIFYFPDGVYNVSGQIRYAGTEKRNILQGQSRDGTIIKLDDNSGLDTSVIWTGSPPAQRFRNSIRDLTVDIGRGNPNVNGIDFIANNQGSIRNVKIISRDGQGRIGLNLSIDENGPLLAKDIHVVGFDIGIQTWNPTASQTLEHITLENQNQYGWKNFNQNVFVRGLQSTNQVTAIWNMPDGGSVFTLIDSVLTGFGSASELPAIHNQKAMYVRQLRTSGYQQAIWQNDKGRGNASQPDGYVKEWIARGEFQSLFDSPQTMLNLPIKETPELPWHDLSEWVSPLAYGGNPNDGIDDTQAIQAAIDSGGKTVYLPNGVWDVNGTLELRGNVQRLIATEARIVGDGVIRIGQGTSPTVIIERVEAASISIVHESDRTLIISSSLVNSYSSTQGNGGDVYIEDVGGGPWVFTNQNVWMRQINPEITHSPRITNDGGSLWILGYKTEDEGTLVKTINGGKTEVLGGLILNGRFADIPGFINIDSSLSYANVGFLTFSGGSIPIGVAETRNGVTLMTDQLPPYYTGYQQPTSSRQSENFLVSWWRFILRLFAMV
;
A
#
# COMPACT_ATOMS: atom_id res chain seq x y z
N MET A 1 14.36 -14.54 16.19
CA MET A 1 14.76 -15.70 15.37
C MET A 1 13.91 -15.63 14.11
N LEU A 2 14.46 -15.07 13.03
CA LEU A 2 13.77 -14.98 11.75
C LEU A 2 13.62 -16.40 11.20
N ILE A 3 12.39 -16.87 11.03
CA ILE A 3 12.12 -18.01 10.16
C ILE A 3 12.63 -17.60 8.78
N PRO A 4 13.47 -18.40 8.10
CA PRO A 4 13.86 -18.06 6.74
C PRO A 4 12.58 -18.02 5.91
N LEU A 5 12.23 -16.83 5.40
CA LEU A 5 11.22 -16.75 4.34
C LEU A 5 11.79 -17.54 3.16
N VAL A 6 11.13 -18.66 2.83
CA VAL A 6 11.32 -19.30 1.53
C VAL A 6 10.56 -18.43 0.55
N TYR A 7 11.25 -17.53 -0.14
CA TYR A 7 10.63 -16.69 -1.17
C TYR A 7 10.08 -17.58 -2.28
N ALA A 8 8.87 -17.27 -2.74
CA ALA A 8 8.20 -18.04 -3.78
C ALA A 8 9.00 -17.99 -5.09
N THR A 9 9.15 -19.15 -5.73
CA THR A 9 9.59 -19.25 -7.12
C THR A 9 8.37 -19.03 -8.01
N ILE A 10 8.35 -17.93 -8.75
CA ILE A 10 7.25 -17.50 -9.61
C ILE A 10 7.47 -18.06 -11.00
N VAL A 11 6.55 -18.89 -11.48
CA VAL A 11 6.56 -19.42 -12.86
C VAL A 11 5.17 -19.20 -13.45
N PHE A 12 5.13 -18.81 -14.73
CA PHE A 12 3.89 -18.60 -15.46
C PHE A 12 3.64 -19.73 -16.47
N PRO A 13 2.37 -20.06 -16.76
CA PRO A 13 2.00 -20.83 -17.94
C PRO A 13 2.54 -20.16 -19.22
N THR A 14 2.91 -20.97 -20.22
CA THR A 14 3.48 -20.48 -21.49
C THR A 14 2.54 -19.57 -22.29
N ASP A 15 1.24 -19.69 -22.06
CA ASP A 15 0.19 -18.90 -22.70
C ASP A 15 -0.27 -17.70 -21.84
N ALA A 16 0.41 -17.39 -20.74
CA ALA A 16 0.05 -16.30 -19.83
C ALA A 16 0.22 -14.89 -20.44
N GLY A 17 0.88 -14.75 -21.58
CA GLY A 17 1.15 -13.45 -22.20
C GLY A 17 2.25 -12.64 -21.51
N VAL A 18 3.18 -13.32 -20.83
CA VAL A 18 4.40 -12.71 -20.28
C VAL A 18 5.48 -12.61 -21.36
N VAL A 19 6.32 -11.57 -21.28
CA VAL A 19 7.46 -11.34 -22.17
C VAL A 19 8.71 -11.88 -21.50
N ASP A 20 9.16 -13.06 -21.89
CA ASP A 20 10.40 -13.67 -21.36
C ASP A 20 11.63 -13.02 -22.03
N VAL A 21 12.46 -12.35 -21.23
CA VAL A 21 13.64 -11.63 -21.74
C VAL A 21 14.67 -12.54 -22.41
N THR A 22 14.68 -13.83 -22.09
CA THR A 22 15.62 -14.79 -22.72
C THR A 22 15.28 -15.07 -24.17
N THR A 23 14.02 -14.85 -24.58
CA THR A 23 13.61 -14.94 -25.98
C THR A 23 14.16 -13.81 -26.84
N TYR A 24 14.61 -12.72 -26.20
CA TYR A 24 15.29 -11.58 -26.82
C TYR A 24 16.82 -11.72 -26.82
N GLY A 25 17.34 -12.84 -26.32
CA GLY A 25 18.77 -13.12 -26.30
C GLY A 25 19.50 -12.69 -25.02
N ALA A 26 18.78 -12.34 -23.95
CA ALA A 26 19.38 -12.21 -22.63
C ALA A 26 19.73 -13.61 -22.10
N ILE A 27 20.98 -13.84 -21.72
CA ILE A 27 21.47 -15.17 -21.32
C ILE A 27 22.04 -15.07 -19.90
N PRO A 28 21.25 -15.43 -18.87
CA PRO A 28 21.74 -15.32 -17.51
C PRO A 28 22.94 -16.24 -17.26
N ASN A 29 23.85 -15.79 -16.41
CA ASN A 29 25.05 -16.49 -15.95
C ASN A 29 26.14 -16.74 -17.01
N ASP A 30 26.06 -16.14 -18.21
CA ASP A 30 27.11 -16.29 -19.23
C ASP A 30 28.27 -15.28 -19.10
N GLY A 31 28.11 -14.29 -18.21
CA GLY A 31 29.10 -13.25 -17.92
C GLY A 31 29.18 -12.15 -18.99
N LYS A 32 28.25 -12.13 -19.95
CA LYS A 32 28.17 -11.09 -20.99
C LYS A 32 27.07 -10.09 -20.67
N ASP A 33 27.12 -9.00 -21.42
CA ASP A 33 26.20 -7.89 -21.31
C ASP A 33 24.84 -8.22 -21.96
N ASP A 34 23.78 -8.18 -21.15
CA ASP A 34 22.39 -8.42 -21.51
C ASP A 34 21.60 -7.11 -21.72
N THR A 35 22.23 -5.94 -21.58
CA THR A 35 21.55 -4.63 -21.59
C THR A 35 20.71 -4.43 -22.85
N GLU A 36 21.29 -4.71 -24.02
CA GLU A 36 20.59 -4.53 -25.31
C GLU A 36 19.41 -5.49 -25.47
N ALA A 37 19.59 -6.76 -25.11
CA ALA A 37 18.54 -7.77 -25.22
C ALA A 37 17.36 -7.47 -24.28
N ILE A 38 17.65 -7.10 -23.03
CA ILE A 38 16.62 -6.69 -22.06
C ILE A 38 15.91 -5.44 -22.56
N GLN A 39 16.66 -4.41 -22.98
CA GLN A 39 16.06 -3.17 -23.44
C GLN A 39 15.23 -3.37 -24.72
N GLN A 40 15.63 -4.29 -25.61
CA GLN A 40 14.86 -4.65 -26.79
C GLN A 40 13.51 -5.28 -26.41
N ALA A 41 13.46 -6.17 -25.42
CA ALA A 41 12.21 -6.72 -24.90
C ALA A 41 11.25 -5.61 -24.44
N LEU A 42 11.75 -4.63 -23.68
CA LEU A 42 10.95 -3.48 -23.26
C LEU A 42 10.51 -2.60 -24.44
N ASN A 43 11.40 -2.33 -25.39
CA ASN A 43 11.12 -1.45 -26.53
C ASN A 43 10.06 -2.02 -27.48
N ASP A 44 10.02 -3.34 -27.66
CA ASP A 44 9.02 -4.02 -28.50
C ASP A 44 7.65 -4.12 -27.81
N HIS A 45 7.59 -3.86 -26.50
CA HIS A 45 6.40 -3.88 -25.67
C HIS A 45 6.22 -2.57 -24.86
N PRO A 46 6.16 -1.40 -25.51
CA PRO A 46 6.29 -0.10 -24.84
C PRO A 46 5.07 0.32 -23.99
N THR A 47 3.98 -0.44 -24.06
CA THR A 47 2.76 -0.27 -23.25
C THR A 47 1.93 -1.56 -23.31
N GLY A 48 0.85 -1.66 -22.55
CA GLY A 48 -0.08 -2.80 -22.63
C GLY A 48 -0.15 -3.67 -21.37
N ASN A 49 0.34 -3.18 -20.22
CA ASN A 49 0.39 -3.96 -18.98
C ASN A 49 1.26 -5.23 -19.11
N HIS A 50 2.41 -5.13 -19.78
CA HIS A 50 3.28 -6.29 -19.98
C HIS A 50 4.11 -6.60 -18.73
N ILE A 51 4.18 -7.90 -18.41
CA ILE A 51 5.14 -8.47 -17.48
C ILE A 51 6.39 -8.87 -18.28
N PHE A 52 7.51 -8.22 -18.02
CA PHE A 52 8.84 -8.63 -18.45
C PHE A 52 9.39 -9.60 -17.42
N TYR A 53 9.40 -10.88 -17.81
CA TYR A 53 9.75 -11.99 -16.94
C TYR A 53 11.23 -12.34 -17.07
N PHE A 54 11.91 -12.44 -15.93
CA PHE A 54 13.32 -12.80 -15.82
C PHE A 54 13.42 -14.13 -15.09
N PRO A 55 13.72 -15.24 -15.81
CA PRO A 55 14.12 -16.49 -15.18
C PRO A 55 15.30 -16.31 -14.23
N ASP A 56 15.44 -17.19 -13.24
CA ASP A 56 16.54 -17.11 -12.28
C ASP A 56 17.93 -17.15 -12.95
N GLY A 57 18.80 -16.26 -12.48
CA GLY A 57 20.20 -16.15 -12.88
C GLY A 57 20.72 -14.72 -12.83
N VAL A 58 22.00 -14.55 -13.15
CA VAL A 58 22.68 -13.25 -13.15
C VAL A 58 22.71 -12.68 -14.57
N TYR A 59 21.99 -11.58 -14.77
CA TYR A 59 22.00 -10.79 -16.00
C TYR A 59 23.00 -9.64 -15.82
N ASN A 60 24.08 -9.62 -16.59
CA ASN A 60 25.06 -8.53 -16.45
C ASN A 60 24.63 -7.38 -17.35
N VAL A 61 24.69 -6.15 -16.85
CA VAL A 61 24.35 -4.95 -17.59
C VAL A 61 25.50 -3.95 -17.50
N SER A 62 25.77 -3.25 -18.59
CA SER A 62 26.74 -2.14 -18.62
C SER A 62 26.07 -0.77 -18.60
N GLY A 63 24.74 -0.73 -18.69
CA GLY A 63 23.96 0.51 -18.76
C GLY A 63 22.63 0.46 -18.02
N GLN A 64 21.88 1.55 -18.13
CA GLN A 64 20.56 1.70 -17.52
C GLN A 64 19.49 0.94 -18.31
N ILE A 65 18.66 0.16 -17.60
CA ILE A 65 17.42 -0.43 -18.11
C ILE A 65 16.27 0.55 -17.89
N ARG A 66 15.54 0.87 -18.96
CA ARG A 66 14.54 1.94 -18.98
C ARG A 66 13.18 1.44 -19.39
N TYR A 67 12.14 1.81 -18.64
CA TYR A 67 10.77 1.60 -19.07
C TYR A 67 10.52 2.33 -20.39
N ALA A 68 9.92 1.60 -21.33
CA ALA A 68 9.71 2.09 -22.69
C ALA A 68 8.36 2.82 -22.83
N GLY A 69 8.18 3.43 -24.01
CA GLY A 69 6.93 4.07 -24.42
C GLY A 69 6.49 5.22 -23.53
N THR A 70 5.27 5.12 -23.02
CA THR A 70 4.69 6.15 -22.13
C THR A 70 5.12 6.00 -20.67
N GLU A 71 6.10 5.12 -20.39
CA GLU A 71 6.67 4.87 -19.06
C GLU A 71 5.60 4.46 -18.04
N LYS A 72 4.50 3.87 -18.48
CA LYS A 72 3.40 3.40 -17.62
C LYS A 72 2.97 2.01 -18.05
N ARG A 73 2.44 1.22 -17.12
CA ARG A 73 1.97 -0.16 -17.34
C ARG A 73 3.09 -1.09 -17.81
N ASN A 74 4.29 -0.92 -17.24
CA ASN A 74 5.42 -1.82 -17.42
C ASN A 74 5.72 -2.52 -16.09
N ILE A 75 5.90 -3.84 -16.13
CA ILE A 75 6.10 -4.65 -14.94
C ILE A 75 7.37 -5.48 -15.12
N LEU A 76 8.39 -5.29 -14.28
CA LEU A 76 9.50 -6.25 -14.18
C LEU A 76 9.17 -7.30 -13.13
N GLN A 77 9.36 -8.57 -13.47
CA GLN A 77 9.08 -9.69 -12.58
C GLN A 77 10.22 -10.70 -12.67
N GLY A 78 11.00 -10.83 -11.59
CA GLY A 78 11.91 -11.96 -11.47
C GLY A 78 11.19 -13.23 -11.09
N GLN A 79 11.82 -14.37 -11.39
CA GLN A 79 11.38 -15.68 -10.94
C GLN A 79 11.51 -15.79 -9.41
N SER A 80 12.54 -15.18 -8.82
CA SER A 80 12.70 -15.09 -7.37
C SER A 80 13.61 -13.94 -7.00
N ARG A 81 13.41 -13.33 -5.82
CA ARG A 81 14.22 -12.18 -5.38
C ARG A 81 15.72 -12.46 -5.39
N ASP A 82 16.11 -13.58 -4.78
CA ASP A 82 17.52 -13.88 -4.56
C ASP A 82 18.14 -14.70 -5.71
N GLY A 83 17.32 -15.27 -6.62
CA GLY A 83 17.77 -16.01 -7.79
C GLY A 83 17.86 -15.16 -9.07
N THR A 84 16.98 -14.16 -9.23
CA THR A 84 17.01 -13.23 -10.36
C THR A 84 17.82 -11.98 -10.00
N ILE A 85 19.00 -11.81 -10.61
CA ILE A 85 19.92 -10.72 -10.28
C ILE A 85 20.25 -9.91 -11.53
N ILE A 86 19.85 -8.64 -11.56
CA ILE A 86 20.31 -7.66 -12.55
C ILE A 86 21.54 -6.98 -11.97
N LYS A 87 22.71 -7.23 -12.57
CA LYS A 87 24.00 -6.83 -12.02
C LYS A 87 24.73 -5.85 -12.95
N LEU A 88 24.98 -4.64 -12.47
CA LEU A 88 25.84 -3.68 -13.15
C LEU A 88 27.31 -4.11 -13.08
N ASP A 89 28.04 -3.90 -14.16
CA ASP A 89 29.48 -4.12 -14.22
C ASP A 89 30.26 -3.26 -13.21
N ASP A 90 31.33 -3.83 -12.65
CA ASP A 90 32.22 -3.10 -11.74
C ASP A 90 32.91 -1.96 -12.51
N ASN A 91 33.03 -0.79 -11.88
CA ASN A 91 33.63 0.41 -12.50
C ASN A 91 33.01 0.77 -13.87
N SER A 92 31.70 0.55 -14.02
CA SER A 92 30.96 0.81 -15.26
C SER A 92 31.11 2.24 -15.80
N GLY A 93 31.37 3.20 -14.91
CA GLY A 93 31.34 4.63 -15.24
C GLY A 93 29.93 5.21 -15.33
N LEU A 94 28.88 4.43 -15.03
CA LEU A 94 27.49 4.88 -15.00
C LEU A 94 27.30 5.95 -13.91
N ASP A 95 26.52 7.00 -14.22
CA ASP A 95 26.20 8.11 -13.31
C ASP A 95 24.68 8.32 -13.12
N THR A 96 23.90 7.34 -13.56
CA THR A 96 22.44 7.25 -13.44
C THR A 96 22.02 6.05 -12.58
N SER A 97 20.76 5.62 -12.67
CA SER A 97 20.27 4.38 -12.04
C SER A 97 20.50 3.15 -12.92
N VAL A 98 20.59 1.96 -12.30
CA VAL A 98 20.54 0.69 -13.05
C VAL A 98 19.16 0.47 -13.65
N ILE A 99 18.09 0.72 -12.88
CA ILE A 99 16.71 0.66 -13.37
C ILE A 99 16.06 2.03 -13.25
N TRP A 100 15.48 2.51 -14.35
CA TRP A 100 14.72 3.75 -14.40
C TRP A 100 13.33 3.52 -14.98
N THR A 101 12.31 3.89 -14.20
CA THR A 101 10.91 3.58 -14.54
C THR A 101 10.13 4.76 -15.11
N GLY A 102 10.74 5.95 -15.18
CA GLY A 102 10.17 7.10 -15.86
C GLY A 102 10.43 8.44 -15.18
N SER A 103 9.80 9.46 -15.75
CA SER A 103 9.75 10.84 -15.25
C SER A 103 8.29 11.33 -15.17
N PRO A 104 7.98 12.56 -14.72
CA PRO A 104 6.61 13.12 -14.88
C PRO A 104 6.04 12.95 -16.30
N PRO A 105 4.71 13.00 -16.48
CA PRO A 105 3.69 13.43 -15.50
C PRO A 105 3.19 12.32 -14.57
N ALA A 106 2.31 12.67 -13.62
CA ALA A 106 1.66 11.83 -12.62
C ALA A 106 0.87 10.63 -13.20
N GLN A 107 0.78 10.46 -14.52
CA GLN A 107 0.12 9.31 -15.13
C GLN A 107 1.07 8.11 -15.37
N ARG A 108 2.01 7.84 -14.45
CA ARG A 108 2.85 6.61 -14.43
C ARG A 108 2.11 5.44 -13.78
N PHE A 109 0.91 5.19 -14.27
CA PHE A 109 0.02 4.17 -13.72
C PHE A 109 0.56 2.75 -13.93
N ARG A 110 0.37 1.92 -12.92
CA ARG A 110 0.60 0.47 -12.90
C ARG A 110 2.03 0.00 -13.13
N ASN A 111 3.01 0.89 -13.01
CA ASN A 111 4.40 0.45 -13.02
C ASN A 111 4.70 -0.47 -11.84
N SER A 112 5.47 -1.54 -12.06
CA SER A 112 5.86 -2.41 -10.95
C SER A 112 7.20 -3.12 -11.13
N ILE A 113 7.92 -3.34 -10.04
CA ILE A 113 9.12 -4.20 -9.99
C ILE A 113 8.92 -5.24 -8.88
N ARG A 114 9.05 -6.53 -9.21
CA ARG A 114 8.75 -7.62 -8.29
C ARG A 114 9.82 -8.71 -8.32
N ASP A 115 10.11 -9.25 -7.14
CA ASP A 115 10.85 -10.51 -6.95
C ASP A 115 12.21 -10.56 -7.68
N LEU A 116 13.04 -9.54 -7.53
CA LEU A 116 14.40 -9.52 -8.10
C LEU A 116 15.41 -8.77 -7.22
N THR A 117 16.70 -8.98 -7.51
CA THR A 117 17.81 -8.22 -6.93
C THR A 117 18.42 -7.29 -7.99
N VAL A 118 18.69 -6.04 -7.59
CA VAL A 118 19.54 -5.11 -8.33
C VAL A 118 20.86 -4.96 -7.60
N ASP A 119 21.95 -5.31 -8.27
CA ASP A 119 23.31 -5.26 -7.73
C ASP A 119 24.13 -4.25 -8.54
N ILE A 120 24.56 -3.16 -7.92
CA ILE A 120 25.31 -2.11 -8.63
C ILE A 120 26.81 -2.41 -8.73
N GLY A 121 27.27 -3.60 -8.33
CA GLY A 121 28.69 -3.96 -8.38
C GLY A 121 29.56 -3.17 -7.40
N ARG A 122 30.84 -3.02 -7.75
CA ARG A 122 31.88 -2.27 -7.03
C ARG A 122 32.39 -1.10 -7.87
N GLY A 123 32.86 -0.04 -7.22
CA GLY A 123 33.48 1.11 -7.88
C GLY A 123 32.50 1.98 -8.67
N ASN A 124 31.23 1.98 -8.28
CA ASN A 124 30.14 2.71 -8.95
C ASN A 124 29.53 3.80 -8.03
N PRO A 125 30.30 4.86 -7.66
CA PRO A 125 29.89 5.78 -6.60
C PRO A 125 28.74 6.73 -6.96
N ASN A 126 28.53 6.98 -8.25
CA ASN A 126 27.49 7.91 -8.73
C ASN A 126 26.18 7.21 -9.10
N VAL A 127 26.11 5.89 -8.91
CA VAL A 127 25.00 5.05 -9.37
C VAL A 127 23.89 4.98 -8.35
N ASN A 128 22.66 5.14 -8.82
CA ASN A 128 21.47 4.74 -8.06
C ASN A 128 21.12 3.28 -8.37
N GLY A 129 20.60 2.53 -7.39
CA GLY A 129 20.07 1.19 -7.68
C GLY A 129 18.84 1.30 -8.59
N ILE A 130 17.78 1.89 -8.07
CA ILE A 130 16.50 2.03 -8.78
C ILE A 130 15.94 3.44 -8.63
N ASP A 131 15.61 4.08 -9.75
CA ASP A 131 14.76 5.27 -9.81
C ASP A 131 13.32 4.84 -10.13
N PHE A 132 12.47 4.81 -9.10
CA PHE A 132 11.11 4.24 -9.18
C PHE A 132 10.02 5.32 -9.12
N ILE A 133 9.16 5.35 -10.15
CA ILE A 133 7.93 6.15 -10.18
C ILE A 133 6.73 5.28 -10.55
N ALA A 134 5.67 5.44 -9.77
CA ALA A 134 4.34 4.92 -10.07
C ALA A 134 3.26 5.81 -9.48
N ASN A 135 2.05 5.73 -10.03
CA ASN A 135 0.91 6.54 -9.59
C ASN A 135 -0.40 5.75 -9.61
N ASN A 136 -1.34 6.16 -8.77
CA ASN A 136 -2.69 5.61 -8.57
C ASN A 136 -2.71 4.15 -8.08
N GLN A 137 -2.17 3.26 -8.89
CA GLN A 137 -1.85 1.89 -8.56
C GLN A 137 -0.47 1.61 -9.17
N GLY A 138 0.46 1.08 -8.41
CA GLY A 138 1.77 0.63 -8.83
C GLY A 138 2.66 0.34 -7.62
N SER A 139 3.59 -0.61 -7.77
CA SER A 139 4.29 -1.15 -6.62
C SER A 139 5.71 -1.62 -6.89
N ILE A 140 6.57 -1.52 -5.89
CA ILE A 140 7.83 -2.27 -5.85
C ILE A 140 7.75 -3.26 -4.70
N ARG A 141 7.91 -4.56 -4.96
CA ARG A 141 7.64 -5.62 -3.98
C ARG A 141 8.68 -6.72 -3.97
N ASN A 142 9.14 -7.10 -2.79
CA ASN A 142 10.11 -8.17 -2.61
C ASN A 142 11.37 -7.96 -3.47
N VAL A 143 12.01 -6.80 -3.29
CA VAL A 143 13.19 -6.39 -4.08
C VAL A 143 14.39 -6.14 -3.17
N LYS A 144 15.55 -6.62 -3.60
CA LYS A 144 16.83 -6.33 -2.93
C LYS A 144 17.69 -5.42 -3.78
N ILE A 145 18.34 -4.43 -3.17
CA ILE A 145 19.18 -3.44 -3.85
C ILE A 145 20.53 -3.38 -3.13
N ILE A 146 21.63 -3.64 -3.83
CA ILE A 146 22.94 -3.87 -3.21
C ILE A 146 24.01 -3.00 -3.86
N SER A 147 24.80 -2.33 -3.03
CA SER A 147 26.12 -1.80 -3.37
C SER A 147 27.18 -2.59 -2.60
N ARG A 148 27.96 -3.42 -3.30
CA ARG A 148 28.83 -4.44 -2.67
C ARG A 148 29.98 -3.86 -1.85
N ASP A 149 30.43 -2.67 -2.21
CA ASP A 149 31.46 -1.90 -1.52
C ASP A 149 30.90 -0.67 -0.79
N GLY A 150 29.58 -0.51 -0.79
CA GLY A 150 28.88 0.59 -0.16
C GLY A 150 29.00 1.94 -0.87
N GLN A 151 29.71 2.03 -2.01
CA GLN A 151 30.01 3.34 -2.62
C GLN A 151 28.84 3.97 -3.36
N GLY A 152 27.79 3.22 -3.71
CA GLY A 152 26.67 3.72 -4.51
C GLY A 152 25.99 4.96 -3.92
N ARG A 153 25.30 5.75 -4.75
CA ARG A 153 24.70 7.01 -4.31
C ARG A 153 23.40 6.80 -3.54
N ILE A 154 22.38 6.23 -4.18
CA ILE A 154 21.06 5.98 -3.58
C ILE A 154 20.60 4.56 -3.91
N GLY A 155 20.17 3.79 -2.93
CA GLY A 155 19.61 2.46 -3.18
C GLY A 155 18.28 2.53 -3.93
N LEU A 156 17.23 3.00 -3.25
CA LEU A 156 15.91 3.24 -3.84
C LEU A 156 15.61 4.74 -3.88
N ASN A 157 15.54 5.29 -5.07
CA ASN A 157 15.23 6.68 -5.30
C ASN A 157 13.76 6.85 -5.71
N LEU A 158 12.98 7.44 -4.80
CA LEU A 158 11.58 7.81 -4.99
C LEU A 158 11.41 9.33 -5.10
N SER A 159 12.50 10.05 -5.39
CA SER A 159 12.52 11.53 -5.49
C SER A 159 12.09 12.09 -6.83
N ILE A 160 11.73 11.23 -7.80
CA ILE A 160 11.17 11.66 -9.08
C ILE A 160 9.92 12.52 -8.78
N ASP A 161 9.77 13.63 -9.49
CA ASP A 161 8.63 14.52 -9.30
C ASP A 161 7.31 13.83 -9.69
N GLU A 162 6.21 14.32 -9.13
CA GLU A 162 4.87 13.77 -9.32
C GLU A 162 4.71 12.28 -8.95
N ASN A 163 5.56 11.74 -8.08
CA ASN A 163 5.58 10.30 -7.76
C ASN A 163 4.59 9.92 -6.64
N GLY A 164 3.67 9.00 -6.94
CA GLY A 164 2.68 8.43 -6.01
C GLY A 164 1.21 8.72 -6.38
N PRO A 165 0.23 8.03 -5.79
CA PRO A 165 0.41 7.00 -4.77
C PRO A 165 0.99 5.71 -5.33
N LEU A 166 1.84 5.07 -4.51
CA LEU A 166 2.46 3.77 -4.77
C LEU A 166 2.69 3.02 -3.47
N LEU A 167 2.87 1.70 -3.58
CA LEU A 167 3.27 0.82 -2.49
C LEU A 167 4.70 0.28 -2.70
N ALA A 168 5.61 0.52 -1.76
CA ALA A 168 6.87 -0.21 -1.67
C ALA A 168 6.80 -1.20 -0.50
N LYS A 169 6.97 -2.50 -0.76
CA LYS A 169 6.80 -3.54 0.26
C LYS A 169 7.91 -4.58 0.21
N ASP A 170 8.44 -5.00 1.36
CA ASP A 170 9.50 -6.02 1.44
C ASP A 170 10.76 -5.63 0.65
N ILE A 171 11.31 -4.45 0.96
CA ILE A 171 12.49 -3.89 0.27
C ILE A 171 13.71 -3.99 1.16
N HIS A 172 14.81 -4.54 0.65
CA HIS A 172 16.09 -4.62 1.36
C HIS A 172 17.18 -3.85 0.62
N VAL A 173 17.70 -2.79 1.25
CA VAL A 173 18.79 -1.97 0.71
C VAL A 173 20.06 -2.15 1.54
N VAL A 174 21.15 -2.55 0.88
CA VAL A 174 22.45 -2.80 1.51
C VAL A 174 23.53 -1.92 0.87
N GLY A 175 24.27 -1.18 1.70
CA GLY A 175 25.27 -0.22 1.25
C GLY A 175 24.66 1.14 0.88
N PHE A 176 25.31 1.85 -0.04
CA PHE A 176 24.96 3.19 -0.53
C PHE A 176 25.22 4.33 0.47
N ASP A 177 25.38 5.54 -0.02
CA ASP A 177 25.37 6.74 0.81
C ASP A 177 23.98 6.96 1.44
N ILE A 178 22.93 6.79 0.64
CA ILE A 178 21.54 6.92 1.06
C ILE A 178 20.78 5.63 0.72
N GLY A 179 20.08 5.06 1.69
CA GLY A 179 19.28 3.85 1.45
C GLY A 179 18.04 4.18 0.62
N ILE A 180 17.22 5.11 1.12
CA ILE A 180 16.02 5.62 0.44
C ILE A 180 16.02 7.14 0.37
N GLN A 181 15.67 7.69 -0.79
CA GLN A 181 15.40 9.13 -0.94
C GLN A 181 13.97 9.38 -1.41
N THR A 182 13.26 10.27 -0.73
CA THR A 182 11.90 10.72 -1.07
C THR A 182 11.86 12.24 -1.20
N TRP A 183 11.20 12.74 -2.24
CA TRP A 183 11.16 14.16 -2.57
C TRP A 183 9.82 14.57 -3.21
N ASN A 184 9.58 15.88 -3.28
CA ASN A 184 8.43 16.54 -3.90
C ASN A 184 7.07 16.33 -3.21
N PRO A 185 6.13 17.30 -3.26
CA PRO A 185 4.90 17.28 -2.46
C PRO A 185 3.68 16.71 -3.19
N THR A 186 3.80 16.37 -4.47
CA THR A 186 2.65 16.22 -5.37
C THR A 186 1.69 15.10 -4.98
N ALA A 187 2.21 14.00 -4.43
CA ALA A 187 1.42 12.86 -4.03
C ALA A 187 1.91 12.31 -2.67
N SER A 188 1.70 11.01 -2.42
CA SER A 188 2.10 10.33 -1.20
C SER A 188 2.69 8.96 -1.50
N GLN A 189 3.52 8.42 -0.62
CA GLN A 189 4.16 7.11 -0.82
C GLN A 189 3.94 6.23 0.42
N THR A 190 3.50 5.00 0.20
CA THR A 190 3.23 4.03 1.28
C THR A 190 4.30 2.96 1.28
N LEU A 191 4.91 2.69 2.43
CA LEU A 191 6.00 1.74 2.56
C LEU A 191 5.75 0.77 3.71
N GLU A 192 5.99 -0.51 3.49
CA GLU A 192 5.86 -1.54 4.53
C GLU A 192 7.00 -2.56 4.45
N HIS A 193 7.52 -2.98 5.60
CA HIS A 193 8.60 -3.99 5.70
C HIS A 193 9.85 -3.59 4.91
N ILE A 194 10.50 -2.53 5.35
CA ILE A 194 11.71 -2.00 4.73
C ILE A 194 12.92 -2.34 5.60
N THR A 195 13.98 -2.86 5.01
CA THR A 195 15.26 -3.14 5.69
C THR A 195 16.38 -2.30 5.08
N LEU A 196 17.06 -1.49 5.90
CA LEU A 196 18.15 -0.60 5.49
C LEU A 196 19.42 -0.94 6.28
N GLU A 197 20.49 -1.28 5.58
CA GLU A 197 21.73 -1.74 6.21
C GLU A 197 22.97 -1.10 5.58
N ASN A 198 23.89 -0.64 6.42
CA ASN A 198 25.23 -0.18 6.04
C ASN A 198 25.24 1.01 5.06
N GLN A 199 24.39 2.00 5.28
CA GLN A 199 24.45 3.29 4.59
C GLN A 199 25.59 4.18 5.13
N ASN A 200 26.21 5.01 4.28
CA ASN A 200 27.32 5.89 4.67
C ASN A 200 26.88 7.29 5.14
N GLN A 201 25.67 7.76 4.79
CA GLN A 201 25.18 9.09 5.17
C GLN A 201 23.86 9.02 5.93
N TYR A 202 22.84 8.38 5.35
CA TYR A 202 21.51 8.24 5.98
C TYR A 202 20.86 6.94 5.54
N GLY A 203 20.13 6.27 6.45
CA GLY A 203 19.21 5.22 6.04
C GLY A 203 18.16 5.77 5.05
N TRP A 204 17.48 6.84 5.46
CA TRP A 204 16.42 7.48 4.68
C TRP A 204 16.50 9.00 4.77
N LYS A 205 16.47 9.67 3.62
CA LYS A 205 16.32 11.13 3.51
C LYS A 205 14.97 11.53 2.90
N ASN A 206 14.13 12.24 3.65
CA ASN A 206 12.81 12.70 3.21
C ASN A 206 12.73 14.23 3.16
N PHE A 207 12.30 14.79 2.02
CA PHE A 207 12.05 16.23 1.89
C PHE A 207 10.77 16.52 1.10
N ASN A 208 9.90 17.34 1.66
CA ASN A 208 8.69 17.83 1.01
C ASN A 208 7.70 16.75 0.55
N GLN A 209 7.90 15.49 0.91
CA GLN A 209 7.07 14.35 0.50
C GLN A 209 6.25 13.82 1.71
N ASN A 210 5.08 13.24 1.41
CA ASN A 210 4.19 12.59 2.36
C ASN A 210 4.45 11.09 2.33
N VAL A 211 5.06 10.56 3.39
CA VAL A 211 5.42 9.14 3.47
C VAL A 211 4.77 8.46 4.67
N PHE A 212 4.23 7.26 4.43
CA PHE A 212 3.48 6.50 5.42
C PHE A 212 4.08 5.11 5.54
N VAL A 213 4.70 4.83 6.69
CA VAL A 213 5.65 3.73 6.84
C VAL A 213 5.28 2.83 8.00
N ARG A 214 5.28 1.52 7.76
CA ARG A 214 5.19 0.48 8.79
C ARG A 214 6.36 -0.50 8.69
N GLY A 215 6.89 -0.95 9.82
CA GLY A 215 7.85 -2.07 9.83
C GLY A 215 9.21 -1.70 9.25
N LEU A 216 9.72 -0.49 9.49
CA LEU A 216 11.08 -0.13 9.09
C LEU A 216 12.08 -0.78 10.05
N GLN A 217 13.05 -1.51 9.49
CA GLN A 217 14.22 -2.02 10.16
C GLN A 217 15.45 -1.30 9.61
N SER A 218 16.25 -0.68 10.48
CA SER A 218 17.49 0.00 10.08
C SER A 218 18.63 -0.44 10.98
N THR A 219 19.76 -0.85 10.41
CA THR A 219 20.99 -1.19 11.14
C THR A 219 22.15 -0.40 10.54
N ASN A 220 22.60 0.65 11.23
CA ASN A 220 23.47 1.67 10.63
C ASN A 220 24.44 2.33 11.61
N GLN A 221 25.55 2.85 11.08
CA GLN A 221 26.47 3.74 11.80
C GLN A 221 26.08 5.23 11.71
N VAL A 222 25.01 5.51 10.98
CA VAL A 222 24.48 6.83 10.67
C VAL A 222 23.04 6.98 11.13
N THR A 223 22.52 8.21 11.09
CA THR A 223 21.10 8.50 11.35
C THR A 223 20.21 7.69 10.41
N ALA A 224 19.24 6.97 10.98
CA ALA A 224 18.35 6.10 10.21
C ALA A 224 17.35 6.90 9.37
N ILE A 225 16.77 7.97 9.90
CA ILE A 225 15.84 8.85 9.16
C ILE A 225 16.21 10.32 9.38
N TRP A 226 16.31 11.07 8.29
CA TRP A 226 16.28 12.53 8.31
C TRP A 226 15.04 13.06 7.60
N ASN A 227 14.11 13.63 8.38
CA ASN A 227 12.92 14.33 7.87
C ASN A 227 13.21 15.84 7.82
N MET A 228 13.54 16.31 6.62
CA MET A 228 14.26 17.56 6.38
C MET A 228 13.42 18.84 6.59
N PRO A 229 14.07 19.99 6.88
CA PRO A 229 13.39 21.25 7.13
C PRO A 229 12.92 21.90 5.80
N ASP A 230 12.35 23.10 5.91
CA ASP A 230 12.02 24.03 4.79
C ASP A 230 11.10 23.51 3.66
N GLY A 231 10.61 22.27 3.72
CA GLY A 231 9.51 21.73 2.91
C GLY A 231 8.23 21.43 3.71
N GLY A 232 7.23 20.86 3.04
CA GLY A 232 5.98 20.33 3.59
C GLY A 232 6.05 18.86 4.01
N SER A 233 7.23 18.35 4.39
CA SER A 233 7.45 16.93 4.68
C SER A 233 6.51 16.41 5.77
N VAL A 234 5.87 15.26 5.51
CA VAL A 234 5.02 14.54 6.47
C VAL A 234 5.49 13.10 6.54
N PHE A 235 5.69 12.58 7.76
CA PHE A 235 6.21 11.24 7.98
C PHE A 235 5.38 10.49 9.03
N THR A 236 4.73 9.39 8.65
CA THR A 236 4.12 8.45 9.60
C THR A 236 5.02 7.23 9.72
N LEU A 237 5.41 6.85 10.94
CA LEU A 237 6.29 5.70 11.20
C LEU A 237 5.70 4.83 12.32
N ILE A 238 5.34 3.59 12.00
CA ILE A 238 4.83 2.65 13.00
C ILE A 238 5.54 1.29 12.98
N ASP A 239 5.56 0.61 14.12
CA ASP A 239 6.08 -0.76 14.29
C ASP A 239 7.54 -0.94 13.81
N SER A 240 8.41 0.05 14.08
CA SER A 240 9.76 0.11 13.53
C SER A 240 10.86 -0.17 14.55
N VAL A 241 12.00 -0.67 14.07
CA VAL A 241 13.20 -0.97 14.86
C VAL A 241 14.42 -0.31 14.23
N LEU A 242 15.09 0.60 14.95
CA LEU A 242 16.27 1.31 14.46
C LEU A 242 17.46 1.04 15.38
N THR A 243 18.47 0.35 14.87
CA THR A 243 19.66 -0.07 15.62
C THR A 243 20.90 0.66 15.11
N GLY A 244 21.46 1.48 15.99
CA GLY A 244 22.72 2.18 15.80
C GLY A 244 23.91 1.35 16.30
N PHE A 245 25.06 1.47 15.64
CA PHE A 245 26.33 0.99 16.15
C PHE A 245 27.48 1.94 15.78
N GLY A 246 28.65 1.79 16.40
CA GLY A 246 29.81 2.64 16.09
C GLY A 246 29.51 4.12 16.30
N SER A 247 29.73 4.95 15.26
CA SER A 247 29.50 6.40 15.31
C SER A 247 28.04 6.81 15.58
N ALA A 248 27.07 5.90 15.43
CA ALA A 248 25.67 6.18 15.71
C ALA A 248 25.41 6.57 17.17
N SER A 249 26.30 6.22 18.11
CA SER A 249 26.14 6.56 19.54
C SER A 249 26.08 8.07 19.81
N GLU A 250 26.61 8.88 18.89
CA GLU A 250 26.61 10.35 18.97
C GLU A 250 25.51 11.00 18.10
N LEU A 251 24.67 10.20 17.46
CA LEU A 251 23.66 10.63 16.50
C LEU A 251 22.25 10.26 16.99
N PRO A 252 21.20 10.98 16.56
CA PRO A 252 19.84 10.50 16.74
C PRO A 252 19.51 9.38 15.74
N ALA A 253 18.62 8.48 16.13
CA ALA A 253 18.03 7.51 15.19
C ALA A 253 17.18 8.26 14.15
N ILE A 254 16.37 9.21 14.60
CA ILE A 254 15.52 10.07 13.77
C ILE A 254 15.89 11.53 14.03
N HIS A 255 16.38 12.22 13.00
CA HIS A 255 16.47 13.68 12.98
C HIS A 255 15.20 14.23 12.33
N ASN A 256 14.27 14.73 13.13
CA ASN A 256 12.99 15.26 12.64
C ASN A 256 12.95 16.78 12.69
N GLN A 257 12.62 17.41 11.57
CA GLN A 257 12.48 18.86 11.46
C GLN A 257 11.11 19.28 10.88
N LYS A 258 10.17 18.33 10.71
CA LYS A 258 8.82 18.57 10.15
C LYS A 258 7.73 17.74 10.84
N ALA A 259 6.56 17.62 10.21
CA ALA A 259 5.44 16.86 10.76
C ALA A 259 5.80 15.37 10.78
N MET A 260 5.55 14.72 11.92
CA MET A 260 5.80 13.30 12.08
C MET A 260 4.87 12.70 13.13
N TYR A 261 4.38 11.50 12.84
CA TYR A 261 3.68 10.62 13.79
C TYR A 261 4.50 9.35 13.98
N VAL A 262 4.73 8.96 15.23
CA VAL A 262 5.47 7.74 15.58
C VAL A 262 4.63 6.89 16.53
N ARG A 263 4.56 5.59 16.28
CA ARG A 263 3.95 4.62 17.21
C ARG A 263 4.72 3.30 17.22
N GLN A 264 4.94 2.73 18.41
CA GLN A 264 5.67 1.47 18.59
C GLN A 264 7.06 1.45 17.95
N LEU A 265 7.83 2.53 18.13
CA LEU A 265 9.23 2.60 17.70
C LEU A 265 10.15 2.03 18.78
N ARG A 266 11.09 1.17 18.40
CA ARG A 266 12.20 0.74 19.24
C ARG A 266 13.50 1.24 18.64
N THR A 267 14.31 1.92 19.43
CA THR A 267 15.67 2.29 19.05
C THR A 267 16.68 1.74 20.06
N SER A 268 17.90 1.53 19.58
CA SER A 268 19.03 1.13 20.43
C SER A 268 20.34 1.59 19.82
N GLY A 269 21.29 2.03 20.63
CA GLY A 269 22.66 2.34 20.18
C GLY A 269 22.79 3.71 19.51
N TYR A 270 21.77 4.55 19.66
CA TYR A 270 21.76 5.96 19.28
C TYR A 270 21.81 6.86 20.52
N GLN A 271 22.19 8.13 20.34
CA GLN A 271 22.13 9.12 21.42
C GLN A 271 20.67 9.37 21.87
N GLN A 272 19.75 9.39 20.90
CA GLN A 272 18.32 9.65 21.09
C GLN A 272 17.50 8.88 20.06
N ALA A 273 16.28 8.44 20.41
CA ALA A 273 15.35 7.87 19.44
C ALA A 273 14.90 8.94 18.44
N ILE A 274 14.50 10.10 18.94
CA ILE A 274 13.97 11.20 18.11
C ILE A 274 14.57 12.51 18.59
N TRP A 275 15.32 13.17 17.72
CA TRP A 275 15.68 14.56 17.90
C TRP A 275 14.71 15.45 17.14
N GLN A 276 13.86 16.18 17.86
CA GLN A 276 12.95 17.18 17.30
C GLN A 276 13.68 18.53 17.19
N ASN A 277 14.02 18.93 15.97
CA ASN A 277 14.76 20.17 15.69
C ASN A 277 14.12 21.00 14.57
N ASP A 278 12.94 21.54 14.84
CA ASP A 278 12.25 22.45 13.92
C ASP A 278 12.23 23.89 14.46
N LYS A 279 13.39 24.53 14.54
CA LYS A 279 13.52 25.96 14.92
C LYS A 279 12.81 26.29 16.25
N GLY A 280 12.89 25.37 17.22
CA GLY A 280 12.23 25.48 18.53
C GLY A 280 10.74 25.15 18.57
N ARG A 281 10.16 24.67 17.46
CA ARG A 281 8.75 24.24 17.38
C ARG A 281 8.61 22.72 17.56
N GLY A 282 7.49 22.34 18.14
CA GLY A 282 7.07 20.95 18.30
C GLY A 282 7.21 20.42 19.71
N ASN A 283 6.86 19.15 19.88
CA ASN A 283 6.90 18.44 21.14
C ASN A 283 8.32 17.98 21.48
N ALA A 284 8.56 17.58 22.73
CA ALA A 284 9.89 17.20 23.20
C ALA A 284 10.48 16.01 22.43
N SER A 285 11.79 16.07 22.19
CA SER A 285 12.62 14.94 21.75
C SER A 285 12.43 13.70 22.63
N GLN A 286 12.70 12.53 22.08
CA GLN A 286 12.55 11.24 22.76
C GLN A 286 13.92 10.59 23.00
N PRO A 287 14.18 10.08 24.22
CA PRO A 287 15.43 9.36 24.52
C PRO A 287 15.51 8.05 23.72
N ASP A 288 16.70 7.48 23.60
CA ASP A 288 16.88 6.14 23.01
C ASP A 288 16.05 5.10 23.78
N GLY A 289 15.50 4.11 23.06
CA GLY A 289 14.67 3.05 23.64
C GLY A 289 13.28 2.95 22.99
N TYR A 290 12.26 2.67 23.81
CA TYR A 290 10.90 2.46 23.32
C TYR A 290 10.06 3.73 23.33
N VAL A 291 9.60 4.15 22.15
CA VAL A 291 8.63 5.24 21.97
C VAL A 291 7.27 4.62 21.66
N LYS A 292 6.36 4.66 22.64
CA LYS A 292 5.02 4.08 22.53
C LYS A 292 4.19 4.80 21.46
N GLU A 293 4.04 6.11 21.59
CA GLU A 293 3.33 6.99 20.66
C GLU A 293 3.85 8.41 20.83
N TRP A 294 4.08 9.13 19.73
CA TRP A 294 4.59 10.49 19.72
C TRP A 294 4.16 11.24 18.46
N ILE A 295 3.85 12.53 18.61
CA ILE A 295 3.59 13.45 17.50
C ILE A 295 4.55 14.61 17.57
N ALA A 296 5.03 15.04 16.40
CA ALA A 296 6.01 16.11 16.32
C ALA A 296 5.47 17.46 16.79
N ARG A 297 4.17 17.73 16.62
CA ARG A 297 3.57 19.04 16.92
C ARG A 297 2.12 18.90 17.37
N GLY A 298 1.75 19.72 18.34
CA GLY A 298 0.37 19.86 18.80
C GLY A 298 -0.10 18.65 19.60
N GLU A 299 -1.42 18.47 19.58
CA GLU A 299 -2.18 17.43 20.27
C GLU A 299 -3.24 16.85 19.32
N PHE A 300 -3.93 15.80 19.75
CA PHE A 300 -5.05 15.26 18.98
C PHE A 300 -6.27 16.18 19.15
N GLN A 301 -6.89 16.56 18.03
CA GLN A 301 -8.19 17.23 18.12
C GLN A 301 -9.31 16.21 18.36
N SER A 302 -10.32 16.62 19.11
CA SER A 302 -11.54 15.83 19.37
C SER A 302 -12.74 16.78 19.54
N LEU A 303 -13.92 16.42 19.03
CA LEU A 303 -15.12 17.23 19.19
C LEU A 303 -15.90 16.87 20.47
N PHE A 304 -15.73 15.65 20.96
CA PHE A 304 -16.25 15.16 22.24
C PHE A 304 -15.10 14.56 23.07
N ASP A 305 -15.28 14.47 24.39
CA ASP A 305 -14.28 13.92 25.32
C ASP A 305 -13.70 12.59 24.84
N SER A 306 -12.45 12.57 24.40
CA SER A 306 -11.82 11.39 23.82
C SER A 306 -10.37 11.24 24.30
N PRO A 307 -9.83 10.00 24.36
CA PRO A 307 -8.40 9.78 24.57
C PRO A 307 -7.56 10.50 23.53
N GLN A 308 -6.50 11.17 23.97
CA GLN A 308 -5.54 11.92 23.14
C GLN A 308 -4.51 10.99 22.47
N THR A 309 -4.99 9.90 21.89
CA THR A 309 -4.20 8.82 21.26
C THR A 309 -4.96 8.22 20.09
N MET A 310 -4.25 7.55 19.17
CA MET A 310 -4.89 6.75 18.14
C MET A 310 -5.69 5.57 18.74
N LEU A 311 -6.62 4.98 17.97
CA LEU A 311 -7.37 3.79 18.35
C LEU A 311 -6.48 2.57 18.59
N ASN A 312 -5.32 2.52 17.92
CA ASN A 312 -4.39 1.41 17.97
C ASN A 312 -5.06 0.09 17.62
N LEU A 313 -5.79 0.08 16.49
CA LEU A 313 -6.45 -1.12 16.01
C LEU A 313 -5.43 -2.23 15.72
N PRO A 314 -5.77 -3.52 15.94
CA PRO A 314 -4.88 -4.61 15.61
C PRO A 314 -4.51 -4.60 14.12
N ILE A 315 -3.21 -4.70 13.84
CA ILE A 315 -2.69 -4.78 12.48
C ILE A 315 -2.39 -6.25 12.20
N LYS A 316 -2.96 -6.81 11.13
CA LYS A 316 -2.64 -8.15 10.64
C LYS A 316 -1.86 -8.07 9.35
N GLU A 317 -0.85 -8.94 9.21
CA GLU A 317 -0.21 -9.18 7.92
C GLU A 317 -1.21 -9.73 6.92
N THR A 318 -1.04 -9.37 5.65
CA THR A 318 -1.81 -9.96 4.56
C THR A 318 -1.44 -11.45 4.44
N PRO A 319 -2.42 -12.36 4.50
CA PRO A 319 -2.14 -13.79 4.41
C PRO A 319 -1.43 -14.12 3.09
N GLU A 320 -0.32 -14.83 3.17
CA GLU A 320 0.35 -15.37 1.99
C GLU A 320 -0.32 -16.69 1.58
N LEU A 321 -0.77 -16.76 0.32
CA LEU A 321 -1.08 -18.03 -0.32
C LEU A 321 0.08 -18.40 -1.26
N PRO A 322 0.76 -19.53 -1.03
CA PRO A 322 1.79 -20.00 -1.95
C PRO A 322 1.26 -20.13 -3.38
N TRP A 323 2.16 -20.02 -4.35
CA TRP A 323 1.82 -20.30 -5.74
C TRP A 323 1.61 -21.80 -5.91
N HIS A 324 0.47 -22.18 -6.47
CA HIS A 324 0.16 -23.57 -6.81
C HIS A 324 1.02 -24.05 -7.98
N ASP A 325 1.24 -25.36 -8.06
CA ASP A 325 1.85 -25.99 -9.24
C ASP A 325 1.05 -25.65 -10.50
N LEU A 326 1.73 -25.49 -11.65
CA LEU A 326 1.07 -25.11 -12.91
C LEU A 326 -0.03 -26.10 -13.36
N SER A 327 0.00 -27.35 -12.89
CA SER A 327 -1.06 -28.33 -13.12
C SER A 327 -2.39 -28.00 -12.42
N GLU A 328 -2.37 -27.11 -11.42
CA GLU A 328 -3.55 -26.62 -10.71
C GLU A 328 -4.04 -25.26 -11.24
N TRP A 329 -3.38 -24.73 -12.28
CA TRP A 329 -3.73 -23.50 -12.97
C TRP A 329 -4.65 -23.78 -14.15
N VAL A 330 -5.68 -22.96 -14.30
CA VAL A 330 -6.69 -23.11 -15.35
C VAL A 330 -6.92 -21.79 -16.06
N SER A 331 -6.91 -21.84 -17.39
CA SER A 331 -7.18 -20.71 -18.27
C SER A 331 -8.59 -20.80 -18.89
N PRO A 332 -9.33 -19.69 -19.00
CA PRO A 332 -10.56 -19.61 -19.79
C PRO A 332 -10.40 -19.93 -21.28
N LEU A 333 -9.16 -19.88 -21.81
CA LEU A 333 -8.88 -20.28 -23.20
C LEU A 333 -9.34 -21.72 -23.50
N ALA A 334 -9.24 -22.61 -22.51
CA ALA A 334 -9.69 -24.01 -22.64
C ALA A 334 -11.22 -24.15 -22.73
N TYR A 335 -11.96 -23.08 -22.43
CA TYR A 335 -13.42 -23.03 -22.40
C TYR A 335 -14.00 -22.07 -23.44
N GLY A 336 -13.20 -21.70 -24.44
CA GLY A 336 -13.61 -20.86 -25.56
C GLY A 336 -13.53 -19.36 -25.29
N GLY A 337 -12.98 -18.93 -24.16
CA GLY A 337 -12.68 -17.52 -23.92
C GLY A 337 -11.49 -17.08 -24.77
N ASN A 338 -11.48 -15.82 -25.17
CA ASN A 338 -10.46 -15.31 -26.10
C ASN A 338 -10.26 -13.80 -25.92
N PRO A 339 -9.13 -13.36 -25.34
CA PRO A 339 -8.94 -11.95 -25.08
C PRO A 339 -8.82 -11.13 -26.38
N ASN A 340 -9.30 -9.90 -26.31
CA ASN A 340 -9.24 -8.87 -27.36
C ASN A 340 -10.15 -9.10 -28.58
N ASP A 341 -11.13 -10.02 -28.52
CA ASP A 341 -12.09 -10.20 -29.62
C ASP A 341 -13.41 -9.43 -29.45
N GLY A 342 -13.61 -8.81 -28.28
CA GLY A 342 -14.80 -8.02 -27.97
C GLY A 342 -16.06 -8.86 -27.73
N ILE A 343 -15.92 -10.16 -27.46
CA ILE A 343 -17.00 -11.10 -27.18
C ILE A 343 -17.04 -11.36 -25.68
N ASP A 344 -18.25 -11.44 -25.11
CA ASP A 344 -18.45 -11.72 -23.69
C ASP A 344 -17.86 -13.08 -23.26
N ASP A 345 -16.79 -13.03 -22.48
CA ASP A 345 -16.03 -14.15 -21.93
C ASP A 345 -16.60 -14.68 -20.61
N THR A 346 -17.69 -14.10 -20.09
CA THR A 346 -18.24 -14.45 -18.77
C THR A 346 -18.41 -15.96 -18.61
N GLN A 347 -18.98 -16.64 -19.62
CA GLN A 347 -19.23 -18.08 -19.55
C GLN A 347 -17.94 -18.90 -19.54
N ALA A 348 -16.93 -18.52 -20.33
CA ALA A 348 -15.65 -19.22 -20.40
C ALA A 348 -14.86 -19.05 -19.09
N ILE A 349 -14.86 -17.85 -18.52
CA ILE A 349 -14.19 -17.57 -17.24
C ILE A 349 -14.90 -18.31 -16.11
N GLN A 350 -16.24 -18.32 -16.09
CA GLN A 350 -16.99 -19.09 -15.11
C GLN A 350 -16.73 -20.60 -15.23
N ALA A 351 -16.63 -21.13 -16.45
CA ALA A 351 -16.28 -22.54 -16.67
C ALA A 351 -14.87 -22.88 -16.16
N ALA A 352 -13.90 -21.97 -16.33
CA ALA A 352 -12.57 -22.12 -15.74
C ALA A 352 -12.63 -22.15 -14.20
N ILE A 353 -13.43 -21.29 -13.58
CA ILE A 353 -13.66 -21.29 -12.12
C ILE A 353 -14.28 -22.62 -11.66
N ASP A 354 -15.26 -23.14 -12.39
CA ASP A 354 -15.99 -24.35 -12.03
C ASP A 354 -15.25 -25.66 -12.37
N SER A 355 -14.11 -25.57 -13.06
CA SER A 355 -13.32 -26.74 -13.50
C SER A 355 -12.68 -27.54 -12.37
N GLY A 356 -12.57 -26.96 -11.17
CA GLY A 356 -11.92 -27.57 -10.01
C GLY A 356 -10.47 -27.15 -9.78
N GLY A 357 -9.90 -26.30 -10.65
CA GLY A 357 -8.58 -25.69 -10.45
C GLY A 357 -8.52 -24.78 -9.22
N LYS A 358 -7.31 -24.57 -8.68
CA LYS A 358 -7.08 -23.70 -7.51
C LYS A 358 -6.70 -22.28 -7.91
N THR A 359 -6.01 -22.13 -9.05
CA THR A 359 -5.68 -20.84 -9.64
C THR A 359 -6.39 -20.72 -10.98
N VAL A 360 -7.25 -19.71 -11.12
CA VAL A 360 -7.73 -19.27 -12.44
C VAL A 360 -6.84 -18.10 -12.86
N TYR A 361 -6.24 -18.20 -14.03
CA TYR A 361 -5.46 -17.10 -14.59
C TYR A 361 -6.06 -16.60 -15.89
N LEU A 362 -6.04 -15.28 -16.07
CA LEU A 362 -6.36 -14.66 -17.35
C LEU A 362 -5.04 -14.30 -18.01
N PRO A 363 -4.70 -14.87 -19.18
CA PRO A 363 -3.64 -14.35 -20.03
C PRO A 363 -3.76 -12.84 -20.27
N ASN A 364 -2.63 -12.15 -20.41
CA ASN A 364 -2.60 -10.73 -20.70
C ASN A 364 -3.47 -10.38 -21.94
N GLY A 365 -4.27 -9.33 -21.83
CA GLY A 365 -5.21 -8.92 -22.86
C GLY A 365 -6.42 -8.19 -22.28
N VAL A 366 -7.46 -8.02 -23.08
CA VAL A 366 -8.75 -7.46 -22.68
C VAL A 366 -9.80 -8.57 -22.69
N TRP A 367 -10.44 -8.81 -21.55
CA TRP A 367 -11.50 -9.79 -21.38
C TRP A 367 -12.84 -9.07 -21.13
N ASP A 368 -13.87 -9.41 -21.89
CA ASP A 368 -15.19 -8.77 -21.78
C ASP A 368 -16.06 -9.57 -20.81
N VAL A 369 -16.58 -8.95 -19.75
CA VAL A 369 -17.42 -9.60 -18.72
C VAL A 369 -18.67 -8.77 -18.49
N ASN A 370 -19.81 -9.26 -18.98
CA ASN A 370 -21.13 -8.60 -18.84
C ASN A 370 -22.09 -9.37 -17.92
N GLY A 371 -21.60 -10.42 -17.25
CA GLY A 371 -22.38 -11.20 -16.28
C GLY A 371 -21.70 -11.36 -14.92
N THR A 372 -22.17 -12.32 -14.14
CA THR A 372 -21.59 -12.62 -12.82
C THR A 372 -20.54 -13.72 -12.93
N LEU A 373 -19.33 -13.44 -12.44
CA LEU A 373 -18.31 -14.44 -12.12
C LEU A 373 -18.39 -14.77 -10.63
N GLU A 374 -18.82 -15.98 -10.29
CA GLU A 374 -18.89 -16.44 -8.92
C GLU A 374 -17.60 -17.17 -8.54
N LEU A 375 -16.72 -16.51 -7.78
CA LEU A 375 -15.50 -17.11 -7.25
C LEU A 375 -15.86 -18.09 -6.13
N ARG A 376 -16.00 -19.37 -6.49
CA ARG A 376 -16.49 -20.45 -5.63
C ARG A 376 -15.67 -21.73 -5.77
N GLY A 377 -16.08 -22.76 -5.05
CA GLY A 377 -15.51 -24.10 -5.18
C GLY A 377 -14.04 -24.14 -4.75
N ASN A 378 -13.16 -24.68 -5.58
CA ASN A 378 -11.74 -24.87 -5.27
C ASN A 378 -10.87 -23.64 -5.52
N VAL A 379 -11.39 -22.61 -6.19
CA VAL A 379 -10.61 -21.44 -6.57
C VAL A 379 -10.17 -20.66 -5.33
N GLN A 380 -8.85 -20.48 -5.21
CA GLN A 380 -8.21 -19.69 -4.15
C GLN A 380 -7.53 -18.44 -4.72
N ARG A 381 -7.24 -18.41 -6.02
CA ARG A 381 -6.62 -17.27 -6.70
C ARG A 381 -7.26 -17.05 -8.07
N LEU A 382 -7.69 -15.81 -8.30
CA LEU A 382 -7.90 -15.25 -9.63
C LEU A 382 -6.75 -14.26 -9.91
N ILE A 383 -5.90 -14.58 -10.87
CA ILE A 383 -4.76 -13.73 -11.27
C ILE A 383 -4.87 -13.34 -12.73
N ALA A 384 -4.98 -12.05 -13.04
CA ALA A 384 -5.21 -11.65 -14.42
C ALA A 384 -3.93 -11.42 -15.24
N THR A 385 -2.74 -11.74 -14.73
CA THR A 385 -1.45 -11.48 -15.41
C THR A 385 -1.36 -10.07 -16.03
N GLU A 386 -1.88 -9.08 -15.29
CA GLU A 386 -2.00 -7.67 -15.67
C GLU A 386 -3.02 -7.36 -16.79
N ALA A 387 -3.88 -8.33 -17.13
CA ALA A 387 -4.99 -8.16 -18.07
C ALA A 387 -6.04 -7.17 -17.56
N ARG A 388 -6.75 -6.59 -18.53
CA ARG A 388 -7.90 -5.74 -18.31
C ARG A 388 -9.18 -6.56 -18.39
N ILE A 389 -10.11 -6.30 -17.49
CA ILE A 389 -11.49 -6.78 -17.58
C ILE A 389 -12.39 -5.56 -17.84
N VAL A 390 -13.21 -5.63 -18.88
CA VAL A 390 -14.17 -4.60 -19.28
C VAL A 390 -15.61 -5.15 -19.23
N GLY A 391 -16.60 -4.30 -19.48
CA GLY A 391 -18.02 -4.65 -19.36
C GLY A 391 -18.64 -4.10 -18.07
N ASP A 392 -19.84 -4.56 -17.76
CA ASP A 392 -20.64 -4.15 -16.59
C ASP A 392 -20.90 -5.30 -15.59
N GLY A 393 -20.12 -6.38 -15.71
CA GLY A 393 -20.23 -7.56 -14.89
C GLY A 393 -19.83 -7.37 -13.42
N VAL A 394 -19.99 -8.47 -12.67
CA VAL A 394 -19.76 -8.53 -11.22
C VAL A 394 -18.91 -9.74 -10.88
N ILE A 395 -17.89 -9.56 -10.04
CA ILE A 395 -17.20 -10.67 -9.38
C ILE A 395 -17.85 -10.88 -8.00
N ARG A 396 -18.57 -11.99 -7.83
CA ARG A 396 -19.18 -12.39 -6.56
C ARG A 396 -18.26 -13.34 -5.82
N ILE A 397 -17.88 -13.01 -4.59
CA ILE A 397 -17.16 -13.92 -3.70
C ILE A 397 -18.17 -14.86 -3.05
N GLY A 398 -18.19 -16.10 -3.54
CA GLY A 398 -19.06 -17.16 -3.06
C GLY A 398 -18.37 -18.13 -2.11
N GLN A 399 -19.11 -19.14 -1.68
CA GLN A 399 -18.59 -20.21 -0.83
C GLN A 399 -17.53 -21.04 -1.56
N GLY A 400 -16.50 -21.47 -0.84
CA GLY A 400 -15.38 -22.21 -1.39
C GLY A 400 -14.74 -23.14 -0.37
N THR A 401 -13.93 -24.07 -0.84
CA THR A 401 -13.27 -25.08 0.01
C THR A 401 -12.08 -24.50 0.79
N SER A 402 -11.52 -23.38 0.35
CA SER A 402 -10.47 -22.62 1.05
C SER A 402 -11.07 -21.42 1.79
N PRO A 403 -10.65 -21.16 3.04
CA PRO A 403 -11.11 -19.99 3.80
C PRO A 403 -10.58 -18.66 3.24
N THR A 404 -9.68 -18.67 2.24
CA THR A 404 -9.10 -17.47 1.64
C THR A 404 -9.27 -17.48 0.13
N VAL A 405 -9.48 -16.31 -0.47
CA VAL A 405 -9.43 -16.07 -1.91
C VAL A 405 -8.67 -14.78 -2.23
N ILE A 406 -7.87 -14.80 -3.29
CA ILE A 406 -7.13 -13.65 -3.81
C ILE A 406 -7.68 -13.26 -5.19
N ILE A 407 -7.85 -11.96 -5.41
CA ILE A 407 -7.95 -11.33 -6.73
C ILE A 407 -6.71 -10.45 -6.89
N GLU A 408 -5.88 -10.70 -7.90
CA GLU A 408 -4.66 -9.93 -8.08
C GLU A 408 -4.29 -9.63 -9.53
N ARG A 409 -3.53 -8.54 -9.70
CA ARG A 409 -2.93 -8.11 -10.97
C ARG A 409 -3.96 -7.93 -12.08
N VAL A 410 -5.05 -7.23 -11.76
CA VAL A 410 -6.16 -7.01 -12.68
C VAL A 410 -6.47 -5.52 -12.85
N GLU A 411 -6.70 -5.08 -14.09
CA GLU A 411 -7.29 -3.77 -14.40
C GLU A 411 -8.78 -3.95 -14.69
N ALA A 412 -9.63 -3.94 -13.66
CA ALA A 412 -11.08 -4.19 -13.75
C ALA A 412 -11.90 -2.96 -13.31
N ALA A 413 -11.55 -1.78 -13.81
CA ALA A 413 -12.10 -0.50 -13.37
C ALA A 413 -13.63 -0.34 -13.61
N SER A 414 -14.26 -1.20 -14.40
CA SER A 414 -15.72 -1.23 -14.62
C SER A 414 -16.43 -2.37 -13.90
N ILE A 415 -15.70 -3.26 -13.22
CA ILE A 415 -16.25 -4.46 -12.58
C ILE A 415 -16.39 -4.26 -11.07
N SER A 416 -17.60 -4.52 -10.58
CA SER A 416 -17.89 -4.49 -9.14
C SER A 416 -17.58 -5.82 -8.47
N ILE A 417 -17.11 -5.76 -7.22
CA ILE A 417 -16.89 -6.92 -6.37
C ILE A 417 -17.97 -6.95 -5.29
N VAL A 418 -18.65 -8.08 -5.17
CA VAL A 418 -19.66 -8.30 -4.12
C VAL A 418 -19.22 -9.48 -3.25
N HIS A 419 -19.10 -9.26 -1.95
CA HIS A 419 -18.63 -10.27 -1.00
C HIS A 419 -19.80 -10.81 -0.17
N GLU A 420 -20.18 -12.08 -0.42
CA GLU A 420 -21.36 -12.73 0.19
C GLU A 420 -20.97 -14.02 0.94
N SER A 421 -19.72 -14.12 1.38
CA SER A 421 -19.14 -15.30 2.04
C SER A 421 -18.36 -14.92 3.29
N ASP A 422 -18.02 -15.91 4.10
CA ASP A 422 -17.14 -15.81 5.28
C ASP A 422 -15.66 -15.99 4.94
N ARG A 423 -15.31 -16.19 3.66
CA ARG A 423 -13.93 -16.32 3.21
C ARG A 423 -13.18 -15.00 3.39
N THR A 424 -11.92 -15.08 3.82
CA THR A 424 -10.99 -13.96 3.75
C THR A 424 -10.78 -13.58 2.28
N LEU A 425 -10.95 -12.30 1.95
CA LEU A 425 -10.70 -11.75 0.63
C LEU A 425 -9.42 -10.91 0.63
N ILE A 426 -8.56 -11.14 -0.37
CA ILE A 426 -7.39 -10.31 -0.63
C ILE A 426 -7.54 -9.72 -2.04
N ILE A 427 -7.40 -8.39 -2.17
CA ILE A 427 -7.35 -7.69 -3.45
C ILE A 427 -6.00 -6.99 -3.55
N SER A 428 -5.19 -7.32 -4.56
CA SER A 428 -3.81 -6.81 -4.66
C SER A 428 -3.41 -6.35 -6.05
N SER A 429 -2.70 -5.22 -6.16
CA SER A 429 -2.21 -4.65 -7.43
C SER A 429 -3.30 -4.55 -8.50
N SER A 430 -4.41 -3.90 -8.13
CA SER A 430 -5.65 -3.97 -8.90
C SER A 430 -6.34 -2.62 -9.04
N LEU A 431 -7.06 -2.44 -10.14
CA LEU A 431 -8.07 -1.39 -10.29
C LEU A 431 -9.44 -2.06 -10.33
N VAL A 432 -10.40 -1.54 -9.56
CA VAL A 432 -11.75 -2.11 -9.46
C VAL A 432 -12.81 -1.01 -9.54
N ASN A 433 -14.03 -1.31 -9.97
CA ASN A 433 -15.11 -0.33 -9.96
C ASN A 433 -15.56 -0.06 -8.53
N SER A 434 -16.05 -1.06 -7.81
CA SER A 434 -16.55 -0.90 -6.45
C SER A 434 -16.45 -2.19 -5.65
N TYR A 435 -16.59 -2.06 -4.34
CA TYR A 435 -16.71 -3.20 -3.42
C TYR A 435 -17.89 -3.00 -2.47
N SER A 436 -18.63 -4.07 -2.25
CA SER A 436 -19.63 -4.13 -1.18
C SER A 436 -19.68 -5.52 -0.54
N SER A 437 -20.00 -5.59 0.75
CA SER A 437 -20.40 -6.82 1.43
C SER A 437 -21.86 -6.78 1.85
N THR A 438 -22.50 -7.95 1.89
CA THR A 438 -23.89 -8.09 2.37
C THR A 438 -23.96 -8.31 3.87
N GLN A 439 -25.02 -7.83 4.52
CA GLN A 439 -25.20 -7.96 5.97
C GLN A 439 -25.21 -9.44 6.42
N GLY A 440 -24.30 -9.79 7.34
CA GLY A 440 -24.23 -11.11 7.98
C GLY A 440 -23.21 -12.08 7.41
N ASN A 441 -22.61 -11.79 6.24
CA ASN A 441 -21.57 -12.58 5.61
C ASN A 441 -20.50 -11.65 5.01
N GLY A 442 -19.28 -11.68 5.56
CA GLY A 442 -18.13 -10.97 5.03
C GLY A 442 -16.89 -11.33 5.84
N GLY A 443 -16.03 -12.19 5.29
CA GLY A 443 -14.76 -12.52 5.93
C GLY A 443 -13.83 -11.31 6.05
N ASP A 444 -12.66 -11.51 6.66
CA ASP A 444 -11.61 -10.50 6.75
C ASP A 444 -11.20 -10.01 5.34
N VAL A 445 -10.91 -8.72 5.18
CA VAL A 445 -10.56 -8.12 3.87
C VAL A 445 -9.19 -7.46 3.91
N TYR A 446 -8.35 -7.77 2.93
CA TYR A 446 -7.04 -7.18 2.74
C TYR A 446 -6.96 -6.51 1.37
N ILE A 447 -6.53 -5.26 1.35
CA ILE A 447 -6.44 -4.45 0.13
C ILE A 447 -5.04 -3.86 0.05
N GLU A 448 -4.30 -4.16 -1.01
CA GLU A 448 -2.92 -3.68 -1.18
C GLU A 448 -2.67 -3.15 -2.59
N ASP A 449 -2.23 -1.91 -2.72
CA ASP A 449 -1.96 -1.29 -4.03
C ASP A 449 -3.20 -1.33 -4.93
N VAL A 450 -4.26 -0.65 -4.49
CA VAL A 450 -5.57 -0.69 -5.17
C VAL A 450 -6.11 0.70 -5.43
N GLY A 451 -6.63 0.90 -6.64
CA GLY A 451 -7.39 2.08 -7.03
C GLY A 451 -8.86 1.77 -7.34
N GLY A 452 -9.72 2.77 -7.20
CA GLY A 452 -11.16 2.68 -7.47
C GLY A 452 -12.06 2.69 -6.24
N GLY A 453 -13.36 2.51 -6.42
CA GLY A 453 -14.39 2.56 -5.37
C GLY A 453 -15.76 3.03 -5.89
N PRO A 454 -16.80 3.08 -5.04
CA PRO A 454 -16.72 3.16 -3.57
C PRO A 454 -16.52 1.82 -2.88
N TRP A 455 -16.18 1.89 -1.60
CA TRP A 455 -15.99 0.74 -0.73
C TRP A 455 -17.02 0.76 0.39
N VAL A 456 -17.82 -0.30 0.51
CA VAL A 456 -18.79 -0.47 1.59
C VAL A 456 -18.50 -1.76 2.34
N PHE A 457 -18.13 -1.63 3.61
CA PHE A 457 -17.85 -2.75 4.49
C PHE A 457 -18.91 -2.83 5.58
N THR A 458 -19.59 -3.97 5.68
CA THR A 458 -20.61 -4.21 6.71
C THR A 458 -20.14 -5.32 7.66
N ASN A 459 -19.83 -4.94 8.91
CA ASN A 459 -19.36 -5.83 9.99
C ASN A 459 -18.09 -6.64 9.65
N GLN A 460 -17.16 -6.07 8.88
CA GLN A 460 -15.91 -6.74 8.49
C GLN A 460 -14.69 -6.17 9.24
N ASN A 461 -13.62 -6.96 9.35
CA ASN A 461 -12.30 -6.42 9.64
C ASN A 461 -11.54 -6.20 8.32
N VAL A 462 -10.94 -5.03 8.17
CA VAL A 462 -10.37 -4.57 6.91
C VAL A 462 -8.99 -3.95 7.17
N TRP A 463 -8.00 -4.39 6.39
CA TRP A 463 -6.65 -3.81 6.38
C TRP A 463 -6.31 -3.34 4.97
N MET A 464 -6.09 -2.03 4.82
CA MET A 464 -5.69 -1.43 3.55
C MET A 464 -4.27 -0.88 3.62
N ARG A 465 -3.49 -1.13 2.56
CA ARG A 465 -2.14 -0.60 2.35
C ARG A 465 -2.09 0.04 0.98
N GLN A 466 -1.95 1.36 0.95
CA GLN A 466 -2.06 2.16 -0.26
C GLN A 466 -3.40 1.94 -0.97
N ILE A 467 -4.38 2.77 -0.62
CA ILE A 467 -5.68 2.84 -1.30
C ILE A 467 -5.80 4.17 -2.03
N ASN A 468 -6.32 4.13 -3.26
CA ASN A 468 -6.55 5.31 -4.09
C ASN A 468 -7.98 5.38 -4.65
N PRO A 469 -8.98 5.76 -3.85
CA PRO A 469 -10.35 5.89 -4.33
C PRO A 469 -10.54 7.25 -4.99
N GLU A 470 -10.04 7.42 -6.21
CA GLU A 470 -10.28 8.61 -7.05
C GLU A 470 -11.62 8.49 -7.79
N ILE A 471 -12.70 8.78 -7.06
CA ILE A 471 -14.07 8.68 -7.55
C ILE A 471 -14.88 9.90 -7.11
N THR A 472 -15.94 10.19 -7.86
CA THR A 472 -16.89 11.27 -7.55
C THR A 472 -17.95 10.87 -6.52
N HIS A 473 -18.03 9.57 -6.17
CA HIS A 473 -18.96 9.09 -5.15
C HIS A 473 -18.55 9.56 -3.74
N SER A 474 -19.55 9.84 -2.90
CA SER A 474 -19.35 10.24 -1.52
C SER A 474 -20.40 9.58 -0.62
N PRO A 475 -20.01 8.86 0.45
CA PRO A 475 -18.65 8.63 0.95
C PRO A 475 -17.81 7.67 0.10
N ARG A 476 -16.50 7.90 -0.01
CA ARG A 476 -15.59 7.01 -0.76
C ARG A 476 -15.42 5.64 -0.09
N ILE A 477 -15.33 5.64 1.23
CA ILE A 477 -15.30 4.44 2.06
C ILE A 477 -16.36 4.54 3.16
N THR A 478 -17.17 3.50 3.32
CA THR A 478 -18.11 3.35 4.43
C THR A 478 -17.72 2.14 5.27
N ASN A 479 -17.42 2.37 6.54
CA ASN A 479 -17.26 1.35 7.57
C ASN A 479 -18.53 1.30 8.42
N ASP A 480 -19.36 0.28 8.18
CA ASP A 480 -20.61 0.03 8.87
C ASP A 480 -20.43 -1.11 9.89
N GLY A 481 -20.23 -0.75 11.16
CA GLY A 481 -20.10 -1.70 12.27
C GLY A 481 -18.79 -2.50 12.33
N GLY A 482 -17.87 -2.32 11.38
CA GLY A 482 -16.61 -3.08 11.27
C GLY A 482 -15.38 -2.40 11.88
N SER A 483 -14.21 -3.04 11.70
CA SER A 483 -12.90 -2.46 12.01
C SER A 483 -12.16 -2.17 10.72
N LEU A 484 -11.83 -0.91 10.45
CA LEU A 484 -11.15 -0.45 9.25
C LEU A 484 -9.80 0.16 9.62
N TRP A 485 -8.71 -0.46 9.18
CA TRP A 485 -7.36 0.03 9.34
C TRP A 485 -6.76 0.38 7.97
N ILE A 486 -6.25 1.60 7.83
CA ILE A 486 -5.69 2.10 6.58
C ILE A 486 -4.29 2.65 6.84
N LEU A 487 -3.29 2.16 6.09
CA LEU A 487 -1.98 2.77 5.95
C LEU A 487 -1.86 3.34 4.53
N GLY A 488 -1.75 4.65 4.44
CA GLY A 488 -1.63 5.35 3.17
C GLY A 488 -2.93 5.41 2.37
N TYR A 489 -3.56 6.57 2.45
CA TYR A 489 -4.74 6.94 1.67
C TYR A 489 -4.39 8.08 0.71
N LYS A 490 -4.70 7.97 -0.58
CA LYS A 490 -4.62 9.10 -1.52
C LYS A 490 -5.92 9.24 -2.26
N THR A 491 -6.35 10.46 -2.54
CA THR A 491 -7.52 10.69 -3.40
C THR A 491 -7.49 12.08 -4.02
N GLU A 492 -8.43 12.37 -4.92
CA GLU A 492 -8.62 13.68 -5.53
C GLU A 492 -10.07 14.16 -5.39
N ASP A 493 -10.29 15.47 -5.48
CA ASP A 493 -11.61 16.12 -5.45
C ASP A 493 -12.38 16.02 -4.12
N GLU A 494 -13.41 16.87 -3.98
CA GLU A 494 -14.28 16.93 -2.80
C GLU A 494 -15.11 15.66 -2.58
N GLY A 495 -15.36 15.39 -1.30
CA GLY A 495 -16.19 14.27 -0.86
C GLY A 495 -15.79 13.80 0.53
N THR A 496 -16.72 13.19 1.26
CA THR A 496 -16.39 12.41 2.45
C THR A 496 -15.48 11.24 2.07
N LEU A 497 -14.27 11.23 2.62
CA LEU A 497 -13.28 10.18 2.47
C LEU A 497 -13.76 8.90 3.16
N VAL A 498 -14.06 9.00 4.45
CA VAL A 498 -14.49 7.85 5.25
C VAL A 498 -15.68 8.21 6.13
N LYS A 499 -16.70 7.37 6.07
CA LYS A 499 -17.86 7.40 6.97
C LYS A 499 -17.84 6.18 7.87
N THR A 500 -17.87 6.39 9.19
CA THR A 500 -17.90 5.32 10.20
C THR A 500 -19.20 5.39 10.99
N ILE A 501 -19.97 4.30 11.00
CA ILE A 501 -21.30 4.21 11.61
C ILE A 501 -21.51 2.90 12.36
N ASN A 502 -22.62 2.83 13.11
CA ASN A 502 -23.12 1.61 13.78
C ASN A 502 -22.09 0.95 14.70
N GLY A 503 -21.28 1.75 15.41
CA GLY A 503 -20.26 1.26 16.34
C GLY A 503 -18.95 0.84 15.68
N GLY A 504 -18.79 1.10 14.38
CA GLY A 504 -17.56 0.82 13.65
C GLY A 504 -16.34 1.56 14.23
N LYS A 505 -15.15 1.07 13.90
CA LYS A 505 -13.86 1.63 14.32
C LYS A 505 -12.98 1.85 13.12
N THR A 506 -12.55 3.08 12.88
CA THR A 506 -11.71 3.44 11.74
C THR A 506 -10.41 4.10 12.20
N GLU A 507 -9.28 3.54 11.77
CA GLU A 507 -7.95 4.11 11.97
C GLU A 507 -7.30 4.42 10.60
N VAL A 508 -6.91 5.69 10.37
CA VAL A 508 -6.19 6.12 9.16
C VAL A 508 -4.80 6.64 9.51
N LEU A 509 -3.77 5.95 9.05
CA LEU A 509 -2.37 6.28 9.23
C LEU A 509 -1.80 6.86 7.95
N GLY A 510 -1.84 8.18 7.85
CA GLY A 510 -1.40 8.92 6.69
C GLY A 510 -2.45 9.01 5.59
N GLY A 511 -2.73 10.23 5.14
CA GLY A 511 -3.60 10.46 4.00
C GLY A 511 -3.25 11.74 3.26
N LEU A 512 -3.45 11.76 1.95
CA LEU A 512 -3.32 12.95 1.13
C LEU A 512 -4.54 13.13 0.23
N ILE A 513 -5.20 14.27 0.40
CA ILE A 513 -6.26 14.73 -0.49
C ILE A 513 -5.64 15.75 -1.43
N LEU A 514 -5.75 15.50 -2.73
CA LEU A 514 -5.24 16.40 -3.76
C LEU A 514 -6.39 17.09 -4.50
N ASN A 515 -6.44 18.42 -4.45
CA ASN A 515 -7.51 19.25 -5.00
C ASN A 515 -8.90 18.97 -4.41
N GLY A 516 -9.83 19.89 -4.65
CA GLY A 516 -11.23 19.77 -4.23
C GLY A 516 -11.82 21.10 -3.74
N ARG A 517 -13.13 21.24 -3.93
CA ARG A 517 -13.96 22.35 -3.47
C ARG A 517 -14.98 21.83 -2.46
N PHE A 518 -14.49 21.56 -1.26
CA PHE A 518 -15.24 20.89 -0.20
C PHE A 518 -16.48 21.66 0.28
N ALA A 519 -16.48 23.00 0.25
CA ALA A 519 -17.54 23.79 0.87
C ALA A 519 -17.85 23.26 2.30
N ASP A 520 -19.10 22.83 2.55
CA ASP A 520 -19.52 22.29 3.84
C ASP A 520 -19.48 20.74 3.92
N ILE A 521 -18.77 20.07 3.02
CA ILE A 521 -18.66 18.61 3.00
C ILE A 521 -17.57 18.16 3.99
N PRO A 522 -17.92 17.41 5.05
CA PRO A 522 -16.93 16.85 5.96
C PRO A 522 -16.12 15.74 5.29
N GLY A 523 -14.80 15.81 5.40
CA GLY A 523 -13.88 14.78 4.93
C GLY A 523 -14.07 13.46 5.69
N PHE A 524 -14.34 13.52 7.00
CA PHE A 524 -14.65 12.35 7.81
C PHE A 524 -16.00 12.49 8.50
N ILE A 525 -16.79 11.41 8.52
CA ILE A 525 -18.04 11.33 9.25
C ILE A 525 -17.94 10.21 10.28
N ASN A 526 -18.28 10.51 11.54
CA ASN A 526 -18.24 9.56 12.65
C ASN A 526 -19.53 9.64 13.46
N ILE A 527 -20.43 8.65 13.33
CA ILE A 527 -21.75 8.65 13.98
C ILE A 527 -21.80 7.50 14.99
N ASP A 528 -21.90 7.84 16.28
CA ASP A 528 -21.95 6.89 17.40
C ASP A 528 -20.95 5.71 17.27
N SER A 529 -19.73 6.04 16.81
CA SER A 529 -18.68 5.11 16.38
C SER A 529 -17.29 5.62 16.80
N SER A 530 -16.20 4.97 16.38
CA SER A 530 -14.83 5.41 16.72
C SER A 530 -14.02 5.76 15.47
N LEU A 531 -13.33 6.90 15.51
CA LEU A 531 -12.43 7.36 14.44
C LEU A 531 -11.13 7.89 15.06
N SER A 532 -9.99 7.50 14.51
CA SER A 532 -8.73 8.21 14.72
C SER A 532 -7.94 8.31 13.43
N TYR A 533 -7.25 9.41 13.21
CA TYR A 533 -6.30 9.50 12.11
C TYR A 533 -5.07 10.33 12.49
N ALA A 534 -3.97 10.07 11.79
CA ALA A 534 -2.74 10.82 11.90
C ALA A 534 -2.19 11.19 10.52
N ASN A 535 -1.65 12.40 10.39
CA ASN A 535 -1.00 12.90 9.17
C ASN A 535 -1.90 12.81 7.92
N VAL A 536 -3.17 13.20 8.06
CA VAL A 536 -4.05 13.40 6.89
C VAL A 536 -3.94 14.87 6.47
N GLY A 537 -3.51 15.10 5.24
CA GLY A 537 -3.27 16.42 4.68
C GLY A 537 -4.12 16.72 3.45
N PHE A 538 -4.21 18.01 3.13
CA PHE A 538 -4.84 18.52 1.92
C PHE A 538 -3.83 19.40 1.16
N LEU A 539 -3.70 19.16 -0.14
CA LEU A 539 -2.90 19.96 -1.05
C LEU A 539 -3.77 20.39 -2.23
N THR A 540 -3.65 21.63 -2.69
CA THR A 540 -4.34 22.12 -3.89
C THR A 540 -3.41 22.97 -4.75
N PHE A 541 -3.48 22.79 -6.07
CA PHE A 541 -2.74 23.58 -7.05
C PHE A 541 -3.62 24.62 -7.76
N SER A 542 -4.94 24.58 -7.58
CA SER A 542 -5.93 25.31 -8.39
C SER A 542 -6.97 26.12 -7.59
N GLY A 543 -6.63 26.52 -6.36
CA GLY A 543 -7.50 27.40 -5.54
C GLY A 543 -8.68 26.68 -4.90
N GLY A 544 -8.46 25.46 -4.38
CA GLY A 544 -9.45 24.68 -3.62
C GLY A 544 -9.73 25.20 -2.20
N SER A 545 -10.74 24.63 -1.55
CA SER A 545 -11.09 24.92 -0.15
C SER A 545 -10.65 23.77 0.75
N ILE A 546 -10.04 24.10 1.89
CA ILE A 546 -9.68 23.10 2.90
C ILE A 546 -10.96 22.35 3.34
N PRO A 547 -10.95 21.01 3.43
CA PRO A 547 -12.10 20.25 3.90
C PRO A 547 -12.54 20.67 5.31
N ILE A 548 -13.85 20.62 5.56
CA ILE A 548 -14.33 20.41 6.93
C ILE A 548 -13.71 19.09 7.38
N GLY A 549 -12.95 19.11 8.47
CA GLY A 549 -12.15 17.94 8.86
C GLY A 549 -13.04 16.77 9.22
N VAL A 550 -13.84 16.95 10.27
CA VAL A 550 -14.66 15.88 10.83
C VAL A 550 -16.04 16.41 11.20
N ALA A 551 -17.08 15.64 10.87
CA ALA A 551 -18.40 15.74 11.47
C ALA A 551 -18.63 14.54 12.40
N GLU A 552 -18.72 14.79 13.70
CA GLU A 552 -18.90 13.77 14.72
C GLU A 552 -20.30 13.91 15.34
N THR A 553 -21.05 12.81 15.38
CA THR A 553 -22.35 12.73 16.03
C THR A 553 -22.29 11.77 17.21
N ARG A 554 -22.77 12.24 18.37
CA ARG A 554 -22.88 11.47 19.62
C ARG A 554 -24.27 11.67 20.21
N ASN A 555 -25.01 10.58 20.41
CA ASN A 555 -26.33 10.61 21.02
C ASN A 555 -27.28 11.66 20.41
N GLY A 556 -27.23 11.81 19.07
CA GLY A 556 -28.05 12.79 18.33
C GLY A 556 -27.53 14.23 18.33
N VAL A 557 -26.40 14.54 18.96
CA VAL A 557 -25.72 15.85 18.87
C VAL A 557 -24.59 15.77 17.87
N THR A 558 -24.59 16.67 16.88
CA THR A 558 -23.54 16.77 15.85
C THR A 558 -22.67 18.00 16.09
N LEU A 559 -21.36 17.80 16.07
CA LEU A 559 -20.35 18.86 16.07
C LEU A 559 -19.47 18.70 14.83
N MET A 560 -18.79 19.78 14.43
CA MET A 560 -17.88 19.78 13.28
C MET A 560 -16.61 20.55 13.61
N THR A 561 -15.49 20.14 12.99
CA THR A 561 -14.25 20.94 13.02
C THR A 561 -14.28 22.00 11.91
N ASP A 562 -13.65 23.15 12.14
CA ASP A 562 -13.61 24.24 11.13
C ASP A 562 -12.69 23.94 9.94
N GLN A 563 -11.71 23.06 10.14
CA GLN A 563 -10.73 22.63 9.13
C GLN A 563 -10.38 21.16 9.35
N LEU A 564 -9.57 20.59 8.46
CA LEU A 564 -8.95 19.27 8.64
C LEU A 564 -7.74 19.36 9.59
N PRO A 565 -7.85 18.93 10.86
CA PRO A 565 -6.67 18.85 11.71
C PRO A 565 -5.75 17.72 11.24
N PRO A 566 -4.44 17.81 11.49
CA PRO A 566 -3.48 16.75 11.11
C PRO A 566 -3.60 15.49 11.96
N TYR A 567 -4.12 15.60 13.19
CA TYR A 567 -4.33 14.49 14.11
C TYR A 567 -5.71 14.63 14.75
N TYR A 568 -6.48 13.54 14.74
CA TYR A 568 -7.82 13.54 15.30
C TYR A 568 -8.16 12.22 15.99
N THR A 569 -8.98 12.32 17.03
CA THR A 569 -9.47 11.20 17.82
C THR A 569 -10.92 11.47 18.25
N GLY A 570 -11.81 10.51 18.03
CA GLY A 570 -13.21 10.58 18.41
C GLY A 570 -13.70 9.18 18.76
N TYR A 571 -13.64 8.84 20.05
CA TYR A 571 -14.02 7.52 20.54
C TYR A 571 -15.53 7.45 20.78
N GLN A 572 -16.09 6.26 20.53
CA GLN A 572 -17.46 5.98 20.93
C GLN A 572 -17.60 6.18 22.44
N GLN A 573 -18.55 7.02 22.84
CA GLN A 573 -18.86 7.22 24.25
C GLN A 573 -19.64 6.02 24.78
N PRO A 574 -19.44 5.61 26.05
CA PRO A 574 -20.37 4.71 26.72
C PRO A 574 -21.76 5.30 26.58
N THR A 575 -22.74 4.52 26.12
CA THR A 575 -24.13 4.97 26.10
C THR A 575 -24.52 5.33 27.52
N SER A 576 -24.64 6.62 27.82
CA SER A 576 -25.13 7.07 29.13
C SER A 576 -26.47 6.37 29.35
N SER A 577 -26.54 5.62 30.43
CA SER A 577 -27.53 4.59 30.62
C SER A 577 -28.85 5.18 31.12
N ARG A 578 -29.43 6.14 30.39
CA ARG A 578 -30.83 6.54 30.57
C ARG A 578 -31.79 5.36 30.34
N GLN A 579 -31.36 4.30 29.64
CA GLN A 579 -32.10 3.04 29.58
C GLN A 579 -31.94 2.17 30.85
N SER A 580 -30.81 2.20 31.55
CA SER A 580 -30.64 1.45 32.80
C SER A 580 -31.39 2.09 33.97
N GLU A 581 -31.50 3.43 34.00
CA GLU A 581 -32.34 4.12 34.99
C GLU A 581 -33.82 3.79 34.77
N ASN A 582 -34.28 3.75 33.51
CA ASN A 582 -35.66 3.35 33.21
C ASN A 582 -35.93 1.87 33.53
N PHE A 583 -34.94 0.98 33.35
CA PHE A 583 -35.08 -0.43 33.72
C PHE A 583 -35.10 -0.62 35.24
N LEU A 584 -34.20 0.04 35.98
CA LEU A 584 -34.17 0.00 37.45
C LEU A 584 -35.42 0.65 38.07
N VAL A 585 -35.90 1.76 37.52
CA VAL A 585 -37.14 2.42 37.98
C VAL A 585 -38.38 1.58 37.64
N SER A 586 -38.42 0.93 36.47
CA SER A 586 -39.48 0.00 36.09
C SER A 586 -39.49 -1.25 36.99
N TRP A 587 -38.32 -1.81 37.27
CA TRP A 587 -38.14 -2.99 38.12
C TRP A 587 -38.47 -2.68 39.59
N TRP A 588 -38.08 -1.51 40.10
CA TRP A 588 -38.50 -1.02 41.42
C TRP A 588 -40.00 -0.79 41.51
N ARG A 589 -40.64 -0.23 40.48
CA ARG A 589 -42.11 -0.06 40.43
C ARG A 589 -42.84 -1.40 40.36
N PHE A 590 -42.27 -2.42 39.73
CA PHE A 590 -42.81 -3.77 39.71
C PHE A 590 -42.72 -4.45 41.09
N ILE A 591 -41.58 -4.34 41.77
CA ILE A 591 -41.38 -4.86 43.13
C ILE A 591 -42.33 -4.18 44.14
N LEU A 592 -42.47 -2.86 44.08
CA LEU A 592 -43.39 -2.12 44.97
C LEU A 592 -44.86 -2.53 44.75
N ARG A 593 -45.26 -2.91 43.54
CA ARG A 593 -46.61 -3.45 43.26
C ARG A 593 -46.81 -4.85 43.83
N LEU A 594 -45.77 -5.68 43.86
CA LEU A 594 -45.79 -6.99 44.50
C LEU A 594 -45.92 -6.91 46.02
N PHE A 595 -45.25 -5.94 46.66
CA PHE A 595 -45.36 -5.72 48.11
C PHE A 595 -46.68 -5.06 48.55
N ALA A 596 -47.42 -4.43 47.64
CA ALA A 596 -48.75 -3.88 47.92
C ALA A 596 -49.90 -4.90 47.73
N MET A 597 -49.58 -6.13 47.30
CA MET A 597 -50.53 -7.24 47.10
C MET A 597 -50.42 -8.34 48.17
N VAL A 598 -49.62 -8.11 49.22
CA VAL A 598 -49.53 -8.92 50.46
C VAL A 598 -49.98 -8.02 51.60
#